data_AF-A0A101SY93-F1
#
_entry.id   AF-A0A101SY93-F1
#
_cell.length_a   1.000
_cell.length_b   1.000
_cell.length_c   1.000
_cell.angle_alpha   90.00
_cell.angle_beta   90.00
_cell.angle_gamma   90.00
#
_symmetry.space_group_name_H-M   'P 1'
#
loop_
_entity.id
_entity.type
_entity.pdbx_description
1 polymer ?
#
loop_
_entity_poly.entity_id
_entity_poly.type
_entity_poly.pdbx_seq_one_letter_code
_entity_poly.pdbx_strand_id
1 'polypeptide(L)'
;MSEHLAQQAPHHPQPGPGILPEHAPAVHAYAEAFCAKPRDATDLAAQVLARGPRQPGPALRTALLADVRRTAHGWLRDERSALLRPEFRAWSRRAADTFGPVDTLRRVEHGSVLLAAFEQLSDQSRAALWLCLAEEGESAQAARLLNTTEEFAGSLAQSARGRLVDTVLRVRADRTADPRCVHYGGMLGAIARGTHREAPADLRQHLDICRFCAHDLRLLRTLASGGAQEARRLLVDQVLVWGGAAYRRARSAGRAPAAAGPAGRGPAEPPAAAREQPVSRPPGRRRRRTACTVAVTVVLTAVLTTAVLRELSGSDPAEGAEQAVAEAGAASPSASSASPASAAPVVLRSAANGRCVTGPAGSAASDEAQAQARTRGPVPAPDPVLAACDGGEDQQWRVVALEDGAVALVNVASRLCLDIAGERVAGDGMQQRPCANEQADAPFPEDQAFLAQAAGDDAFALVCQDNPDIALGVRSGKVRMRSTAAVGKAVRFSLDGVDDTTANALGL
;
A
#
# COMPACT_ATOMS: atom_id res chain seq x y z
N MET A 1 36.13 47.32 5.42
CA MET A 1 34.71 46.96 5.29
C MET A 1 34.65 45.72 4.41
N SER A 2 34.68 44.53 5.02
CA SER A 2 34.57 43.26 4.30
C SER A 2 33.43 42.49 4.94
N GLU A 3 32.27 42.51 4.28
CA GLU A 3 31.07 41.79 4.71
C GLU A 3 31.29 40.29 4.55
N HIS A 4 31.20 39.57 5.66
CA HIS A 4 31.16 38.11 5.70
C HIS A 4 29.74 37.67 5.36
N LEU A 5 29.53 37.22 4.12
CA LEU A 5 28.36 36.45 3.71
C LEU A 5 28.41 35.08 4.40
N ALA A 6 27.66 34.95 5.49
CA ALA A 6 27.40 33.67 6.13
C ALA A 6 26.61 32.77 5.18
N GLN A 7 27.26 31.73 4.67
CA GLN A 7 26.62 30.63 3.96
C GLN A 7 25.62 29.94 4.89
N GLN A 8 24.33 30.10 4.59
CA GLN A 8 23.27 29.32 5.22
C GLN A 8 23.46 27.84 4.84
N ALA A 9 23.82 27.04 5.84
CA ALA A 9 23.83 25.59 5.71
C ALA A 9 22.39 25.10 5.46
N PRO A 10 22.17 24.15 4.54
CA PRO A 10 20.84 23.59 4.32
C PRO A 10 20.40 22.84 5.58
N HIS A 11 19.28 23.28 6.18
CA HIS A 11 18.61 22.55 7.25
C HIS A 11 18.27 21.15 6.75
N HIS A 12 18.96 20.13 7.28
CA HIS A 12 18.49 18.75 7.18
C HIS A 12 17.35 18.56 8.18
N PRO A 13 16.12 18.27 7.71
CA PRO A 13 15.04 17.91 8.61
C PRO A 13 15.43 16.65 9.38
N GLN A 14 15.31 16.72 10.71
CA GLN A 14 15.57 15.57 11.57
C GLN A 14 14.53 14.48 11.28
N PRO A 15 14.92 13.19 11.22
CA PRO A 15 13.95 12.10 11.08
C PRO A 15 12.92 12.17 12.21
N GLY A 16 11.64 11.94 11.92
CA GLY A 16 10.61 11.85 12.94
C GLY A 16 10.90 10.72 13.95
N PRO A 17 10.34 10.80 15.18
CA PRO A 17 10.57 9.80 16.21
C PRO A 17 10.14 8.40 15.72
N GLY A 18 11.10 7.46 15.65
CA GLY A 18 10.87 6.07 15.24
C GLY A 18 11.45 5.67 13.87
N ILE A 19 11.93 6.62 13.04
CA ILE A 19 12.65 6.27 11.81
C ILE A 19 14.15 6.24 12.08
N LEU A 20 14.74 5.06 11.94
CA LEU A 20 16.18 4.91 12.03
C LEU A 20 16.88 5.65 10.86
N PRO A 21 17.98 6.38 11.11
CA PRO A 21 18.72 7.15 10.08
C PRO A 21 19.10 6.32 8.85
N GLU A 22 19.28 5.01 9.02
CA GLU A 22 19.55 4.04 7.97
C GLU A 22 18.47 3.92 6.89
N HIS A 23 17.22 4.35 7.12
CA HIS A 23 16.19 4.32 6.08
C HIS A 23 16.19 5.56 5.19
N ALA A 24 16.71 6.69 5.67
CA ALA A 24 16.67 7.97 4.94
C ALA A 24 17.37 7.92 3.57
N PRO A 25 18.57 7.31 3.39
CA PRO A 25 19.22 7.26 2.08
C PRO A 25 18.41 6.55 1.01
N ALA A 26 17.66 5.50 1.39
CA ALA A 26 16.78 4.79 0.45
C ALA A 26 15.57 5.63 0.08
N VAL A 27 14.98 6.33 1.05
CA VAL A 27 13.85 7.24 0.81
C VAL A 27 14.24 8.37 -0.14
N HIS A 28 15.39 9.01 0.09
CA HIS A 28 15.94 10.02 -0.82
C HIS A 28 16.23 9.46 -2.22
N ALA A 29 16.92 8.32 -2.32
CA ALA A 29 17.24 7.70 -3.61
C ALA A 29 15.99 7.36 -4.44
N TYR A 30 14.86 7.07 -3.79
CA TYR A 30 13.62 6.83 -4.50
C TYR A 30 12.89 8.13 -4.86
N ALA A 31 12.90 9.14 -3.98
CA ALA A 31 12.36 10.46 -4.27
C ALA A 31 13.03 11.12 -5.50
N GLU A 32 14.34 10.92 -5.68
CA GLU A 32 15.10 11.36 -6.87
C GLU A 32 14.57 10.75 -8.18
N ALA A 33 13.90 9.59 -8.13
CA ALA A 33 13.26 9.04 -9.30
C ALA A 33 12.12 9.95 -9.78
N PHE A 34 11.40 10.62 -8.88
CA PHE A 34 10.18 11.38 -9.16
C PHE A 34 10.42 12.85 -9.48
N CYS A 35 11.43 13.47 -8.89
CA CYS A 35 11.65 14.91 -8.97
C CYS A 35 12.75 15.29 -9.97
N ALA A 36 12.60 16.43 -10.64
CA ALA A 36 13.59 16.89 -11.62
C ALA A 36 14.80 17.54 -10.95
N LYS A 37 14.60 18.27 -9.85
CA LYS A 37 15.66 18.94 -9.09
C LYS A 37 15.97 18.17 -7.80
N PRO A 38 17.24 18.13 -7.36
CA PRO A 38 17.60 17.46 -6.11
C PRO A 38 16.89 18.02 -4.88
N ARG A 39 16.68 19.35 -4.81
CA ARG A 39 15.96 20.00 -3.71
C ARG A 39 14.53 19.48 -3.57
N ASP A 40 13.79 19.42 -4.67
CA ASP A 40 12.41 18.93 -4.68
C ASP A 40 12.34 17.46 -4.23
N ALA A 41 13.35 16.64 -4.60
CA ALA A 41 13.48 15.27 -4.13
C ALA A 41 13.76 15.20 -2.62
N THR A 42 14.58 16.10 -2.09
CA THR A 42 14.83 16.24 -0.65
C THR A 42 13.54 16.60 0.09
N ASP A 43 12.74 17.52 -0.45
CA ASP A 43 11.48 17.96 0.15
C ASP A 43 10.46 16.80 0.17
N LEU A 44 10.33 16.06 -0.93
CA LEU A 44 9.48 14.86 -1.03
C LEU A 44 9.89 13.79 0.00
N ALA A 45 11.19 13.51 0.10
CA ALA A 45 11.72 12.54 1.05
C ALA A 45 11.53 13.00 2.51
N ALA A 46 11.79 14.28 2.79
CA ALA A 46 11.62 14.87 4.11
C ALA A 46 10.16 14.79 4.58
N GLN A 47 9.21 15.03 3.69
CA GLN A 47 7.79 14.90 3.99
C GLN A 47 7.41 13.48 4.42
N VAL A 48 7.90 12.46 3.71
CA VAL A 48 7.65 11.05 4.06
C VAL A 48 8.31 10.71 5.40
N LEU A 49 9.56 11.14 5.61
CA LEU A 49 10.30 10.89 6.85
C LEU A 49 9.71 11.65 8.05
N ALA A 50 9.13 12.83 7.85
CA ALA A 50 8.48 13.59 8.90
C ALA A 50 7.15 12.94 9.31
N ARG A 51 6.42 12.36 8.36
CA ARG A 51 5.15 11.66 8.63
C ARG A 51 5.34 10.42 9.52
N GLY A 52 6.49 9.75 9.42
CA GLY A 52 6.75 8.53 10.18
C GLY A 52 5.98 7.31 9.66
N PRO A 53 6.38 6.08 10.02
CA PRO A 53 5.61 4.90 9.68
C PRO A 53 4.37 4.75 10.54
N ARG A 54 3.29 4.23 9.96
CA ARG A 54 2.09 3.87 10.72
C ARG A 54 2.36 2.74 11.72
N GLN A 55 3.13 1.74 11.32
CA GLN A 55 3.49 0.57 12.14
C GLN A 55 5.00 0.35 12.00
N PRO A 56 5.81 0.48 13.07
CA PRO A 56 7.21 0.12 13.01
C PRO A 56 7.36 -1.39 12.87
N GLY A 57 8.32 -1.84 12.06
CA GLY A 57 8.56 -3.26 11.86
C GLY A 57 9.67 -3.56 10.86
N PRO A 58 10.06 -4.84 10.69
CA PRO A 58 11.14 -5.22 9.79
C PRO A 58 10.94 -4.76 8.33
N ALA A 59 9.70 -4.68 7.86
CA ALA A 59 9.37 -4.27 6.49
C ALA A 59 9.29 -2.73 6.31
N LEU A 60 9.72 -1.94 7.31
CA LEU A 60 9.64 -0.47 7.31
C LEU A 60 10.23 0.16 6.04
N ARG A 61 11.38 -0.33 5.56
CA ARG A 61 12.03 0.19 4.35
C ARG A 61 11.08 0.18 3.16
N THR A 62 10.40 -0.92 2.88
CA THR A 62 9.47 -1.03 1.75
C THR A 62 8.19 -0.23 1.94
N ALA A 63 7.72 -0.08 3.19
CA ALA A 63 6.57 0.77 3.50
C ALA A 63 6.88 2.24 3.20
N LEU A 64 8.04 2.75 3.64
CA LEU A 64 8.48 4.12 3.35
C LEU A 64 8.64 4.37 1.85
N LEU A 65 9.16 3.40 1.08
CA LEU A 65 9.26 3.53 -0.37
C LEU A 65 7.87 3.59 -1.02
N ALA A 66 6.91 2.78 -0.57
CA ALA A 66 5.52 2.91 -1.03
C ALA A 66 4.94 4.29 -0.70
N ASP A 67 5.26 4.85 0.48
CA ASP A 67 4.80 6.18 0.87
C ASP A 67 5.43 7.31 0.05
N VAL A 68 6.69 7.19 -0.40
CA VAL A 68 7.28 8.10 -1.41
C VAL A 68 6.47 8.09 -2.69
N ARG A 69 6.15 6.90 -3.22
CA ARG A 69 5.34 6.78 -4.45
C ARG A 69 3.96 7.40 -4.28
N ARG A 70 3.27 7.13 -3.16
CA ARG A 70 1.94 7.69 -2.87
C ARG A 70 1.96 9.20 -2.70
N THR A 71 2.98 9.72 -2.01
CA THR A 71 3.15 11.17 -1.82
C THR A 71 3.45 11.87 -3.15
N ALA A 72 4.35 11.30 -3.97
CA ALA A 72 4.62 11.82 -5.31
C ALA A 72 3.38 11.77 -6.22
N HIS A 73 2.53 10.75 -6.08
CA HIS A 73 1.25 10.70 -6.79
C HIS A 73 0.26 11.76 -6.28
N GLY A 74 0.22 12.02 -4.97
CA GLY A 74 -0.57 13.10 -4.38
C GLY A 74 -0.21 14.47 -4.97
N TRP A 75 1.08 14.76 -5.14
CA TRP A 75 1.56 16.00 -5.77
C TRP A 75 1.07 16.20 -7.21
N LEU A 76 0.57 15.17 -7.91
CA LEU A 76 -0.01 15.33 -9.24
C LEU A 76 -1.32 16.14 -9.23
N ARG A 77 -1.98 16.26 -8.07
CA ARG A 77 -3.29 16.91 -7.92
C ARG A 77 -3.19 18.43 -7.71
N ASP A 78 -2.00 18.96 -7.45
CA ASP A 78 -1.80 20.37 -7.14
C ASP A 78 -0.60 21.00 -7.90
N GLU A 79 -0.24 22.23 -7.52
CA GLU A 79 0.82 23.02 -8.16
C GLU A 79 2.20 22.32 -8.15
N ARG A 80 2.44 21.40 -7.19
CA ARG A 80 3.68 20.63 -7.09
C ARG A 80 3.82 19.58 -8.18
N SER A 81 2.78 19.34 -8.96
CA SER A 81 2.88 18.55 -10.18
C SER A 81 3.95 19.12 -11.13
N ALA A 82 4.25 20.42 -11.06
CA ALA A 82 5.33 21.07 -11.79
C ALA A 82 6.74 20.59 -11.38
N LEU A 83 6.93 20.17 -10.12
CA LEU A 83 8.21 19.68 -9.55
C LEU A 83 8.55 18.25 -10.00
N LEU A 84 7.53 17.50 -10.44
CA LEU A 84 7.67 16.11 -10.86
C LEU A 84 8.23 15.98 -12.28
N ARG A 85 9.01 14.92 -12.50
CA ARG A 85 9.61 14.60 -13.81
C ARG A 85 8.50 14.39 -14.86
N PRO A 86 8.68 14.91 -16.10
CA PRO A 86 7.70 14.73 -17.18
C PRO A 86 7.32 13.27 -17.43
N GLU A 87 8.26 12.34 -17.27
CA GLU A 87 8.05 10.91 -17.51
C GLU A 87 7.13 10.26 -16.47
N PHE A 88 7.17 10.72 -15.21
CA PHE A 88 6.24 10.27 -14.17
C PHE A 88 4.82 10.78 -14.44
N ARG A 89 4.69 12.07 -14.78
CA ARG A 89 3.40 12.67 -15.18
C ARG A 89 2.79 11.95 -16.39
N ALA A 90 3.60 11.66 -17.40
CA ALA A 90 3.15 10.94 -18.59
C ALA A 90 2.78 9.48 -18.28
N TRP A 91 3.52 8.81 -17.39
CA TRP A 91 3.16 7.49 -16.89
C TRP A 91 1.81 7.52 -16.16
N SER A 92 1.59 8.49 -15.27
CA SER A 92 0.34 8.60 -14.52
C SER A 92 -0.86 8.84 -15.42
N ARG A 93 -0.72 9.66 -16.47
CA ARG A 93 -1.79 9.85 -17.47
C ARG A 93 -2.15 8.55 -18.18
N ARG A 94 -1.15 7.80 -18.68
CA ARG A 94 -1.40 6.49 -19.32
C ARG A 94 -2.01 5.47 -18.35
N ALA A 95 -1.62 5.52 -17.08
CA ALA A 95 -2.22 4.70 -16.05
C ALA A 95 -3.69 5.06 -15.84
N ALA A 96 -4.04 6.34 -15.79
CA ALA A 96 -5.43 6.79 -15.70
C ALA A 96 -6.25 6.37 -16.93
N ASP A 97 -5.67 6.41 -18.14
CA ASP A 97 -6.34 5.91 -19.35
C ASP A 97 -6.65 4.40 -19.29
N THR A 98 -5.83 3.63 -18.57
CA THR A 98 -5.95 2.17 -18.48
C THR A 98 -6.80 1.71 -17.29
N PHE A 99 -6.65 2.36 -16.14
CA PHE A 99 -7.23 1.98 -14.86
C PHE A 99 -8.35 2.92 -14.39
N GLY A 100 -8.63 3.99 -15.13
CA GLY A 100 -9.57 5.06 -14.77
C GLY A 100 -8.90 6.17 -13.95
N PRO A 101 -9.46 7.40 -13.97
CA PRO A 101 -8.83 8.58 -13.37
C PRO A 101 -8.88 8.60 -11.83
N VAL A 102 -9.96 8.11 -11.24
CA VAL A 102 -10.09 7.93 -9.78
C VAL A 102 -9.11 6.83 -9.34
N ASP A 103 -8.54 6.87 -8.13
CA ASP A 103 -7.69 5.80 -7.56
C ASP A 103 -6.60 5.20 -8.46
N THR A 104 -6.11 5.96 -9.42
CA THR A 104 -5.25 5.43 -10.50
C THR A 104 -4.10 4.62 -9.91
N LEU A 105 -3.36 5.20 -8.94
CA LEU A 105 -2.23 4.53 -8.31
C LEU A 105 -2.64 3.25 -7.58
N ARG A 106 -3.73 3.29 -6.81
CA ARG A 106 -4.27 2.14 -6.08
C ARG A 106 -4.58 0.98 -7.02
N ARG A 107 -5.29 1.25 -8.11
CA ARG A 107 -5.64 0.25 -9.11
C ARG A 107 -4.43 -0.31 -9.84
N VAL A 108 -3.41 0.52 -10.07
CA VAL A 108 -2.11 0.04 -10.59
C VAL A 108 -1.41 -0.87 -9.58
N GLU A 109 -1.34 -0.47 -8.31
CA GLU A 109 -0.75 -1.27 -7.22
C GLU A 109 -1.50 -2.62 -7.08
N HIS A 110 -2.82 -2.57 -7.06
CA HIS A 110 -3.68 -3.75 -7.02
C HIS A 110 -3.49 -4.63 -8.25
N GLY A 111 -3.38 -4.06 -9.45
CA GLY A 111 -3.16 -4.81 -10.69
C GLY A 111 -1.83 -5.57 -10.72
N SER A 112 -0.84 -5.17 -9.93
CA SER A 112 0.45 -5.85 -9.83
C SER A 112 0.34 -7.13 -8.99
N VAL A 113 0.35 -8.28 -9.66
CA VAL A 113 0.35 -9.61 -9.00
C VAL A 113 1.59 -9.79 -8.11
N LEU A 114 2.76 -9.31 -8.55
CA LEU A 114 4.00 -9.47 -7.79
C LEU A 114 4.06 -8.55 -6.57
N LEU A 115 3.56 -7.32 -6.65
CA LEU A 115 3.45 -6.44 -5.48
C LEU A 115 2.47 -7.05 -4.46
N ALA A 116 1.28 -7.45 -4.90
CA ALA A 116 0.29 -8.08 -4.03
C ALA A 116 0.83 -9.37 -3.36
N ALA A 117 1.57 -10.19 -4.10
CA ALA A 117 2.21 -11.38 -3.55
C ALA A 117 3.35 -11.05 -2.58
N PHE A 118 4.11 -9.99 -2.85
CA PHE A 118 5.15 -9.50 -1.95
C PHE A 118 4.55 -9.02 -0.62
N GLU A 119 3.44 -8.29 -0.67
CA GLU A 119 2.74 -7.77 0.51
C GLU A 119 2.10 -8.86 1.39
N GLN A 120 1.76 -10.02 0.82
CA GLN A 120 1.28 -11.18 1.57
C GLN A 120 2.38 -11.95 2.33
N LEU A 121 3.67 -11.63 2.10
CA LEU A 121 4.75 -12.22 2.88
C LEU A 121 4.82 -11.62 4.29
N SER A 122 5.33 -12.40 5.24
CA SER A 122 5.62 -11.87 6.59
C SER A 122 6.62 -10.72 6.53
N ASP A 123 6.53 -9.78 7.47
CA ASP A 123 7.42 -8.62 7.55
C ASP A 123 8.90 -8.99 7.51
N GLN A 124 9.29 -10.05 8.24
CA GLN A 124 10.66 -10.55 8.24
C GLN A 124 11.08 -11.07 6.85
N SER A 125 10.18 -11.76 6.13
CA SER A 125 10.46 -12.25 4.77
C SER A 125 10.57 -11.10 3.78
N ARG A 126 9.71 -10.08 3.88
CA ARG A 126 9.79 -8.87 3.04
C ARG A 126 11.09 -8.12 3.30
N ALA A 127 11.46 -7.93 4.56
CA ALA A 127 12.69 -7.27 4.97
C ALA A 127 13.94 -8.01 4.45
N ALA A 128 14.04 -9.31 4.69
CA ALA A 128 15.15 -10.13 4.21
C ALA A 128 15.26 -10.09 2.68
N LEU A 129 14.13 -10.28 1.99
CA LEU A 129 14.11 -10.25 0.52
C LEU A 129 14.52 -8.88 -0.02
N TRP A 130 14.02 -7.79 0.56
CA TRP A 130 14.37 -6.44 0.10
C TRP A 130 15.84 -6.09 0.38
N LEU A 131 16.30 -6.23 1.62
CA LEU A 131 17.64 -5.81 2.03
C LEU A 131 18.75 -6.72 1.47
N CYS A 132 18.50 -8.03 1.30
CA CYS A 132 19.51 -8.93 0.76
C CYS A 132 19.50 -9.03 -0.77
N LEU A 133 18.35 -8.89 -1.44
CA LEU A 133 18.23 -9.04 -2.90
C LEU A 133 17.98 -7.72 -3.64
N ALA A 134 17.06 -6.87 -3.18
CA ALA A 134 16.74 -5.62 -3.87
C ALA A 134 17.83 -4.55 -3.71
N GLU A 135 18.39 -4.45 -2.49
CA GLU A 135 19.45 -3.52 -2.13
C GLU A 135 20.75 -4.27 -1.81
N GLU A 136 21.35 -4.87 -2.84
CA GLU A 136 22.60 -5.64 -2.72
C GLU A 136 23.65 -4.94 -1.84
N GLY A 137 24.05 -5.62 -0.78
CA GLY A 137 25.00 -5.19 0.22
C GLY A 137 24.39 -4.37 1.37
N GLU A 138 23.09 -4.50 1.63
CA GLU A 138 22.46 -4.19 2.92
C GLU A 138 22.28 -5.44 3.80
N SER A 139 22.99 -6.54 3.52
CA SER A 139 22.91 -7.80 4.29
C SER A 139 23.25 -7.61 5.78
N ALA A 140 24.24 -6.77 6.09
CA ALA A 140 24.57 -6.38 7.46
C ALA A 140 23.41 -5.64 8.16
N GLN A 141 22.68 -4.81 7.42
CA GLN A 141 21.48 -4.16 7.94
C GLN A 141 20.36 -5.17 8.16
N ALA A 142 20.15 -6.10 7.23
CA ALA A 142 19.17 -7.17 7.36
C ALA A 142 19.45 -8.02 8.61
N ALA A 143 20.70 -8.41 8.85
CA ALA A 143 21.15 -9.16 10.02
C ALA A 143 20.80 -8.45 11.33
N ARG A 144 21.11 -7.14 11.44
CA ARG A 144 20.76 -6.34 12.62
C ARG A 144 19.26 -6.23 12.83
N LEU A 145 18.52 -5.88 11.77
CA LEU A 145 17.07 -5.66 11.84
C LEU A 145 16.30 -6.94 12.21
N LEU A 146 16.80 -8.09 11.75
CA LEU A 146 16.20 -9.41 11.99
C LEU A 146 16.78 -10.13 13.21
N ASN A 147 17.71 -9.49 13.94
CA ASN A 147 18.44 -10.07 15.08
C ASN A 147 19.07 -11.44 14.76
N THR A 148 19.82 -11.51 13.67
CA THR A 148 20.42 -12.75 13.15
C THR A 148 21.78 -12.50 12.47
N THR A 149 22.40 -13.53 11.89
CA THR A 149 23.66 -13.38 11.12
C THR A 149 23.39 -13.01 9.66
N GLU A 150 24.40 -12.50 8.95
CA GLU A 150 24.26 -12.18 7.52
C GLU A 150 23.96 -13.43 6.67
N GLU A 151 24.56 -14.57 7.01
CA GLU A 151 24.33 -15.84 6.33
C GLU A 151 22.89 -16.31 6.51
N PHE A 152 22.35 -16.16 7.73
CA PHE A 152 20.97 -16.53 8.00
C PHE A 152 19.98 -15.55 7.35
N ALA A 153 20.26 -14.25 7.37
CA ALA A 153 19.46 -13.26 6.64
C ALA A 153 19.44 -13.52 5.13
N GLY A 154 20.58 -13.91 4.55
CA GLY A 154 20.67 -14.36 3.15
C GLY A 154 19.88 -15.64 2.89
N SER A 155 19.96 -16.62 3.79
CA SER A 155 19.18 -17.87 3.70
C SER A 155 17.67 -17.62 3.79
N LEU A 156 17.26 -16.72 4.68
CA LEU A 156 15.87 -16.27 4.83
C LEU A 156 15.39 -15.55 3.57
N ALA A 157 16.22 -14.70 2.96
CA ALA A 157 15.89 -14.04 1.69
C ALA A 157 15.68 -15.05 0.55
N GLN A 158 16.52 -16.09 0.47
CA GLN A 158 16.36 -17.15 -0.53
C GLN A 158 15.09 -17.98 -0.29
N SER A 159 14.76 -18.28 0.97
CA SER A 159 13.48 -18.93 1.32
C SER A 159 12.28 -18.03 1.02
N ALA A 160 12.37 -16.73 1.32
CA ALA A 160 11.35 -15.75 1.01
C ALA A 160 11.10 -15.61 -0.49
N ARG A 161 12.16 -15.65 -1.31
CA ARG A 161 12.07 -15.70 -2.77
C ARG A 161 11.31 -16.93 -3.26
N GLY A 162 11.54 -18.11 -2.67
CA GLY A 162 10.76 -19.31 -2.96
C GLY A 162 9.27 -19.15 -2.59
N ARG A 163 8.99 -18.65 -1.38
CA ARG A 163 7.61 -18.35 -0.93
C ARG A 163 6.91 -17.30 -1.79
N LEU A 164 7.64 -16.33 -2.33
CA LEU A 164 7.10 -15.33 -3.25
C LEU A 164 6.56 -15.99 -4.53
N VAL A 165 7.26 -16.98 -5.09
CA VAL A 165 6.79 -17.73 -6.26
C VAL A 165 5.45 -18.40 -6.00
N ASP A 166 5.33 -19.10 -4.87
CA ASP A 166 4.08 -19.78 -4.49
C ASP A 166 2.94 -18.78 -4.22
N THR A 167 3.27 -17.63 -3.64
CA THR A 167 2.29 -16.58 -3.37
C THR A 167 1.84 -15.88 -4.66
N VAL A 168 2.73 -15.64 -5.62
CA VAL A 168 2.38 -15.14 -6.97
C VAL A 168 1.40 -16.09 -7.66
N LEU A 169 1.64 -17.40 -7.61
CA LEU A 169 0.73 -18.40 -8.19
C LEU A 169 -0.65 -18.37 -7.53
N ARG A 170 -0.72 -18.18 -6.21
CA ARG A 170 -1.98 -18.06 -5.46
C ARG A 170 -2.74 -16.79 -5.83
N VAL A 171 -2.10 -15.62 -5.73
CA VAL A 171 -2.70 -14.33 -6.08
C VAL A 171 -3.18 -14.32 -7.52
N ARG A 172 -2.41 -14.92 -8.43
CA ARG A 172 -2.81 -15.08 -9.82
C ARG A 172 -4.07 -15.93 -9.95
N ALA A 173 -4.12 -17.09 -9.29
CA ALA A 173 -5.30 -17.96 -9.32
C ALA A 173 -6.55 -17.23 -8.83
N ASP A 174 -6.43 -16.46 -7.74
CA ASP A 174 -7.54 -15.69 -7.15
C ASP A 174 -8.05 -14.58 -8.08
N ARG A 175 -7.18 -14.00 -8.91
CA ARG A 175 -7.49 -12.88 -9.81
C ARG A 175 -7.81 -13.30 -11.25
N THR A 176 -7.64 -14.58 -11.60
CA THR A 176 -7.83 -15.07 -12.96
C THR A 176 -9.24 -15.59 -13.17
N ALA A 177 -10.01 -14.93 -14.03
CA ALA A 177 -11.37 -15.38 -14.37
C ALA A 177 -11.41 -16.58 -15.33
N ASP A 178 -10.41 -16.75 -16.21
CA ASP A 178 -10.38 -17.83 -17.20
C ASP A 178 -10.01 -19.18 -16.53
N PRO A 179 -10.92 -20.18 -16.51
CA PRO A 179 -10.65 -21.48 -15.90
C PRO A 179 -9.47 -22.22 -16.52
N ARG A 180 -9.17 -22.00 -17.80
CA ARG A 180 -8.00 -22.62 -18.46
C ARG A 180 -6.70 -22.05 -17.91
N CYS A 181 -6.66 -20.73 -17.69
CA CYS A 181 -5.51 -20.07 -17.10
C CYS A 181 -5.28 -20.50 -15.63
N VAL A 182 -6.34 -20.79 -14.88
CA VAL A 182 -6.27 -21.35 -13.53
C VAL A 182 -5.74 -22.79 -13.56
N HIS A 183 -6.27 -23.63 -14.46
CA HIS A 183 -5.83 -25.02 -14.64
C HIS A 183 -4.32 -25.14 -14.87
N TYR A 184 -3.75 -24.28 -15.73
CA TYR A 184 -2.32 -24.31 -16.03
C TYR A 184 -1.41 -23.77 -14.91
N GLY A 185 -1.95 -23.16 -13.85
CA GLY A 185 -1.16 -22.51 -12.80
C GLY A 185 -0.11 -23.42 -12.14
N GLY A 186 -0.48 -24.66 -11.80
CA GLY A 186 0.45 -25.63 -11.22
C GLY A 186 1.62 -25.97 -12.17
N MET A 187 1.32 -26.09 -13.47
CA MET A 187 2.30 -26.41 -14.50
C MET A 187 3.26 -25.25 -14.76
N LEU A 188 2.77 -24.00 -14.74
CA LEU A 188 3.61 -22.79 -14.79
C LEU A 188 4.64 -22.79 -13.66
N GLY A 189 4.21 -23.09 -12.43
CA GLY A 189 5.10 -23.18 -11.28
C GLY A 189 6.16 -24.28 -11.41
N ALA A 190 5.76 -25.45 -11.90
CA ALA A 190 6.66 -26.59 -12.10
C ALA A 190 7.74 -26.30 -13.16
N ILE A 191 7.35 -25.70 -14.28
CA ILE A 191 8.28 -25.30 -15.35
C ILE A 191 9.19 -24.17 -14.88
N ALA A 192 8.67 -23.19 -14.14
CA ALA A 192 9.47 -22.07 -13.63
C ALA A 192 10.60 -22.53 -12.69
N ARG A 193 10.32 -23.53 -11.84
CA ARG A 193 11.29 -24.16 -10.93
C ARG A 193 12.24 -25.13 -11.63
N GLY A 194 12.01 -25.45 -12.90
CA GLY A 194 12.80 -26.44 -13.63
C GLY A 194 12.58 -27.89 -13.15
N THR A 195 11.50 -28.17 -12.42
CA THR A 195 11.14 -29.55 -12.06
C THR A 195 10.60 -30.33 -13.26
N HIS A 196 10.06 -29.62 -14.25
CA HIS A 196 9.75 -30.14 -15.57
C HIS A 196 10.67 -29.48 -16.61
N ARG A 197 11.34 -30.31 -17.43
CA ARG A 197 12.25 -29.83 -18.48
C ARG A 197 11.51 -29.19 -19.65
N GLU A 198 10.33 -29.70 -19.99
CA GLU A 198 9.56 -29.25 -21.15
C GLU A 198 8.09 -29.02 -20.78
N ALA A 199 7.49 -28.02 -21.44
CA ALA A 199 6.07 -27.75 -21.33
C ALA A 199 5.29 -28.77 -22.18
N PRO A 200 4.27 -29.45 -21.62
CA PRO A 200 3.31 -30.24 -22.37
C PRO A 200 2.72 -29.50 -23.57
N ALA A 201 2.32 -30.24 -24.61
CA ALA A 201 1.92 -29.67 -25.89
C ALA A 201 0.70 -28.72 -25.77
N ASP A 202 -0.25 -29.07 -24.91
CA ASP A 202 -1.44 -28.27 -24.61
C ASP A 202 -1.08 -26.96 -23.89
N LEU A 203 -0.16 -26.98 -22.92
CA LEU A 203 0.34 -25.76 -22.30
C LEU A 203 1.10 -24.89 -23.31
N ARG A 204 1.93 -25.47 -24.20
CA ARG A 204 2.62 -24.69 -25.24
C ARG A 204 1.61 -23.97 -26.13
N GLN A 205 0.60 -24.69 -26.62
CA GLN A 205 -0.48 -24.10 -27.41
C GLN A 205 -1.20 -22.98 -26.64
N HIS A 206 -1.43 -23.15 -25.34
CA HIS A 206 -2.03 -22.11 -24.52
C HIS A 206 -1.13 -20.86 -24.40
N LEU A 207 0.18 -21.05 -24.19
CA LEU A 207 1.15 -19.95 -24.06
C LEU A 207 1.33 -19.15 -25.35
N ASP A 208 1.13 -19.78 -26.51
CA ASP A 208 1.18 -19.11 -27.81
C ASP A 208 0.00 -18.14 -28.01
N ILE A 209 -1.12 -18.38 -27.32
CA ILE A 209 -2.36 -17.59 -27.45
C ILE A 209 -2.51 -16.62 -26.26
N CYS A 210 -2.22 -17.08 -25.03
CA CYS A 210 -2.47 -16.33 -23.81
C CYS A 210 -1.24 -15.52 -23.37
N ARG A 211 -1.23 -14.23 -23.74
CA ARG A 211 -0.17 -13.29 -23.36
C ARG A 211 0.05 -13.18 -21.84
N PHE A 212 -1.01 -13.36 -21.04
CA PHE A 212 -0.94 -13.28 -19.58
C PHE A 212 -0.12 -14.44 -19.01
N CYS A 213 -0.47 -15.69 -19.36
CA CYS A 213 0.27 -16.87 -18.94
C CYS A 213 1.72 -16.86 -19.46
N ALA A 214 1.94 -16.39 -20.69
CA ALA A 214 3.29 -16.24 -21.23
C ALA A 214 4.12 -15.21 -20.46
N HIS A 215 3.51 -14.10 -20.04
CA HIS A 215 4.15 -13.10 -19.18
C HIS A 215 4.45 -13.67 -17.79
N ASP A 216 3.46 -14.29 -17.14
CA ASP A 216 3.61 -14.87 -15.81
C ASP A 216 4.69 -15.95 -15.78
N LEU A 217 4.78 -16.79 -16.83
CA LEU A 217 5.83 -17.80 -16.91
C LEU A 217 7.23 -17.18 -16.93
N ARG A 218 7.43 -16.07 -17.66
CA ARG A 218 8.72 -15.36 -17.67
C ARG A 218 9.04 -14.79 -16.30
N LEU A 219 8.07 -14.13 -15.67
CA LEU A 219 8.19 -13.60 -14.32
C LEU A 219 8.55 -14.70 -13.31
N LEU A 220 7.81 -15.81 -13.32
CA LEU A 220 8.02 -16.95 -12.44
C LEU A 220 9.39 -17.59 -12.67
N ARG A 221 9.85 -17.74 -13.92
CA ARG A 221 11.20 -18.25 -14.23
C ARG A 221 12.28 -17.33 -13.64
N THR A 222 12.17 -16.02 -13.83
CA THR A 222 13.10 -15.06 -13.25
C THR A 222 13.13 -15.16 -11.72
N LEU A 223 11.98 -15.32 -11.06
CA LEU A 223 11.91 -15.49 -9.62
C LEU A 223 12.41 -16.86 -9.12
N ALA A 224 12.07 -17.96 -9.79
CA ALA A 224 12.35 -19.30 -9.29
C ALA A 224 13.77 -19.79 -9.62
N SER A 225 14.25 -19.52 -10.84
CA SER A 225 15.50 -20.06 -11.37
C SER A 225 16.46 -19.01 -11.94
N GLY A 226 16.01 -17.77 -12.12
CA GLY A 226 16.83 -16.67 -12.62
C GLY A 226 18.00 -16.28 -11.70
N GLY A 227 19.00 -15.61 -12.28
CA GLY A 227 20.13 -15.09 -11.51
C GLY A 227 19.71 -13.99 -10.51
N ALA A 228 20.52 -13.74 -9.48
CA ALA A 228 20.23 -12.71 -8.46
C ALA A 228 19.97 -11.33 -9.09
N GLN A 229 20.78 -10.94 -10.08
CA GLN A 229 20.65 -9.65 -10.75
C GLN A 229 19.35 -9.50 -11.57
N GLU A 230 18.89 -10.58 -12.21
CA GLU A 230 17.62 -10.57 -12.95
C GLU A 230 16.43 -10.49 -11.98
N ALA A 231 16.46 -11.30 -10.92
CA ALA A 231 15.46 -11.29 -9.88
C ALA A 231 15.39 -9.94 -9.16
N ARG A 232 16.55 -9.31 -8.90
CA ARG A 232 16.66 -7.96 -8.35
C ARG A 232 15.97 -6.92 -9.21
N ARG A 233 16.25 -6.91 -10.53
CA ARG A 233 15.61 -5.96 -11.45
C ARG A 233 14.08 -6.12 -11.43
N LEU A 234 13.61 -7.35 -11.62
CA LEU A 234 12.19 -7.67 -11.60
C LEU A 234 11.53 -7.26 -10.29
N LEU A 235 12.11 -7.67 -9.15
CA LEU A 235 11.57 -7.38 -7.81
C LEU A 235 11.45 -5.86 -7.59
N VAL A 236 12.53 -5.12 -7.85
CA VAL A 236 12.53 -3.67 -7.64
C VAL A 236 11.55 -2.98 -8.58
N ASP A 237 11.53 -3.32 -9.87
CA ASP A 237 10.66 -2.67 -10.84
C ASP A 237 9.17 -2.94 -10.54
N GLN A 238 8.82 -4.15 -10.10
CA GLN A 238 7.43 -4.53 -9.85
C GLN A 238 6.92 -4.09 -8.47
N VAL A 239 7.75 -4.13 -7.43
CA VAL A 239 7.36 -3.68 -6.08
C VAL A 239 7.31 -2.15 -6.00
N LEU A 240 8.24 -1.45 -6.66
CA LEU A 240 8.21 0.01 -6.70
C LEU A 240 7.19 0.55 -7.69
N VAL A 241 6.66 -0.26 -8.62
CA VAL A 241 5.64 0.10 -9.63
C VAL A 241 6.16 1.09 -10.69
N TRP A 242 6.96 2.07 -10.29
CA TRP A 242 7.63 3.03 -11.15
C TRP A 242 9.01 3.37 -10.61
N GLY A 243 9.90 3.92 -11.44
CA GLY A 243 11.19 4.46 -10.98
C GLY A 243 12.23 3.43 -10.53
N GLY A 244 11.94 2.12 -10.60
CA GLY A 244 12.83 1.06 -10.11
C GLY A 244 14.24 1.07 -10.72
N ALA A 245 14.36 1.36 -12.02
CA ALA A 245 15.66 1.51 -12.68
C ALA A 245 16.46 2.72 -12.18
N ALA A 246 15.80 3.84 -11.87
CA ALA A 246 16.45 5.01 -11.27
C ALA A 246 16.88 4.71 -9.83
N TYR A 247 16.00 4.09 -9.05
CA TYR A 247 16.27 3.66 -7.68
C TYR A 247 17.50 2.75 -7.60
N ARG A 248 17.57 1.70 -8.42
CA ARG A 248 18.73 0.79 -8.43
C ARG A 248 20.03 1.52 -8.77
N ARG A 249 20.00 2.44 -9.75
CA ARG A 249 21.18 3.23 -10.14
C ARG A 249 21.67 4.10 -8.98
N ALA A 250 20.76 4.82 -8.31
CA ALA A 250 21.11 5.65 -7.16
C ALA A 250 21.71 4.82 -6.00
N ARG A 251 21.09 3.68 -5.69
CA ARG A 251 21.57 2.78 -4.62
C ARG A 251 22.89 2.07 -4.94
N SER A 252 23.22 1.89 -6.22
CA SER A 252 24.50 1.38 -6.67
C SER A 252 25.59 2.45 -6.79
N ALA A 253 25.24 3.70 -7.10
CA ALA A 253 26.20 4.80 -7.29
C ALA A 253 26.86 5.27 -5.98
N GLY A 254 26.12 5.27 -4.87
CA GLY A 254 26.67 5.55 -3.53
C GLY A 254 27.64 4.50 -2.99
N ARG A 255 27.95 3.47 -3.79
CA ARG A 255 28.84 2.35 -3.45
C ARG A 255 30.07 2.25 -4.35
N ALA A 256 30.27 3.17 -5.28
CA ALA A 256 31.57 3.26 -5.95
C ALA A 256 32.63 3.42 -4.84
N PRO A 257 33.67 2.57 -4.77
CA PRO A 257 34.80 2.89 -3.91
C PRO A 257 35.23 4.30 -4.33
N ALA A 258 35.44 5.19 -3.37
CA ALA A 258 36.05 6.48 -3.63
C ALA A 258 37.39 6.20 -4.32
N ALA A 259 37.38 6.14 -5.65
CA ALA A 259 38.55 5.98 -6.47
C ALA A 259 39.33 7.24 -6.22
N ALA A 260 40.46 7.06 -5.54
CA ALA A 260 41.56 7.99 -5.33
C ALA A 260 41.21 9.43 -5.71
N GLY A 261 41.02 10.29 -4.70
CA GLY A 261 41.16 11.73 -4.90
C GLY A 261 42.45 12.01 -5.68
N PRO A 262 42.49 13.05 -6.52
CA PRO A 262 43.59 13.28 -7.45
C PRO A 262 44.88 13.48 -6.65
N ALA A 263 45.68 12.41 -6.55
CA ALA A 263 47.03 12.48 -6.04
C ALA A 263 47.81 13.39 -6.99
N GLY A 264 48.49 14.37 -6.39
CA GLY A 264 49.14 15.47 -7.06
C GLY A 264 49.99 15.03 -8.26
N ARG A 265 49.90 15.84 -9.31
CA ARG A 265 50.76 15.81 -10.47
C ARG A 265 52.19 16.19 -10.04
N GLY A 266 52.97 15.20 -9.61
CA GLY A 266 54.44 15.28 -9.54
C GLY A 266 55.06 14.83 -10.87
N PRO A 267 56.22 15.37 -11.27
CA PRO A 267 56.76 15.21 -12.61
C PRO A 267 57.29 13.80 -12.88
N ALA A 268 57.19 13.42 -14.16
CA ALA A 268 57.59 12.14 -14.71
C ALA A 268 59.12 11.92 -14.71
N GLU A 269 59.53 10.69 -14.45
CA GLU A 269 60.89 10.18 -14.68
C GLU A 269 60.81 8.94 -15.60
N PRO A 270 61.66 8.80 -16.64
CA PRO A 270 61.59 7.73 -17.65
C PRO A 270 62.42 6.47 -17.27
N PRO A 271 62.38 5.37 -18.05
CA PRO A 271 62.34 4.00 -17.52
C PRO A 271 63.70 3.31 -17.40
N ALA A 272 63.78 2.31 -16.52
CA ALA A 272 64.87 1.33 -16.48
C ALA A 272 64.36 -0.06 -16.91
N ALA A 273 65.13 -0.68 -17.81
CA ALA A 273 64.80 -1.89 -18.54
C ALA A 273 65.07 -3.20 -17.77
N ALA A 274 64.26 -4.20 -18.13
CA ALA A 274 64.52 -5.64 -18.28
C ALA A 274 65.13 -6.44 -17.11
N ARG A 275 64.38 -7.47 -16.68
CA ARG A 275 64.89 -8.86 -16.59
C ARG A 275 63.76 -9.90 -16.62
N GLU A 276 64.12 -11.08 -17.09
CA GLU A 276 63.32 -12.10 -17.74
C GLU A 276 62.54 -13.05 -16.79
N GLN A 277 61.36 -13.49 -17.26
CA GLN A 277 60.67 -14.82 -17.22
C GLN A 277 60.97 -15.84 -16.07
N PRO A 278 59.99 -16.69 -15.62
CA PRO A 278 59.18 -17.52 -16.53
C PRO A 278 57.72 -17.88 -16.13
N VAL A 279 57.07 -18.46 -17.14
CA VAL A 279 55.76 -19.11 -17.20
C VAL A 279 55.50 -20.11 -16.08
N SER A 280 54.29 -20.06 -15.50
CA SER A 280 53.62 -21.27 -14.96
C SER A 280 52.10 -21.12 -14.95
N ARG A 281 51.43 -22.04 -15.66
CA ARG A 281 49.96 -22.21 -15.69
C ARG A 281 49.47 -22.71 -14.32
N PRO A 282 48.30 -22.26 -13.82
CA PRO A 282 47.62 -22.97 -12.75
C PRO A 282 46.72 -24.10 -13.29
N PRO A 283 46.62 -25.23 -12.57
CA PRO A 283 45.87 -26.42 -12.99
C PRO A 283 44.37 -26.29 -12.73
N GLY A 284 43.57 -26.87 -13.64
CA GLY A 284 42.14 -27.03 -13.48
C GLY A 284 41.80 -27.95 -12.29
N ARG A 285 40.94 -27.46 -11.40
CA ARG A 285 40.31 -28.27 -10.36
C ARG A 285 38.84 -28.52 -10.67
N ARG A 286 38.57 -29.79 -10.99
CA ARG A 286 37.25 -30.41 -11.10
C ARG A 286 36.45 -30.21 -9.80
N ARG A 287 35.31 -29.52 -9.86
CA ARG A 287 34.31 -29.55 -8.79
C ARG A 287 33.51 -30.85 -8.88
N ARG A 288 33.74 -31.74 -7.91
CA ARG A 288 32.83 -32.86 -7.59
C ARG A 288 31.48 -32.29 -7.19
N ARG A 289 30.43 -32.67 -7.91
CA ARG A 289 29.03 -32.42 -7.56
C ARG A 289 28.61 -33.52 -6.59
N THR A 290 28.41 -33.18 -5.33
CA THR A 290 27.77 -34.06 -4.36
C THR A 290 26.26 -33.86 -4.50
N ALA A 291 25.59 -34.85 -5.09
CA ALA A 291 24.13 -34.89 -5.16
C ALA A 291 23.61 -35.40 -3.82
N CYS A 292 22.94 -34.54 -3.04
CA CYS A 292 22.13 -34.98 -1.91
C CYS A 292 20.70 -35.22 -2.42
N THR A 293 20.37 -36.49 -2.62
CA THR A 293 19.00 -36.98 -2.82
C THR A 293 18.28 -36.98 -1.47
N VAL A 294 17.30 -36.10 -1.30
CA VAL A 294 16.34 -36.18 -0.18
C VAL A 294 15.04 -36.72 -0.74
N ALA A 295 14.69 -37.93 -0.31
CA ALA A 295 13.39 -38.55 -0.56
C ALA A 295 12.36 -37.94 0.41
N VAL A 296 11.25 -37.44 -0.12
CA VAL A 296 10.09 -37.01 0.67
C VAL A 296 8.92 -37.91 0.29
N THR A 297 8.46 -38.68 1.27
CA THR A 297 7.26 -39.51 1.19
C THR A 297 6.02 -38.65 1.41
N VAL A 298 5.07 -38.76 0.49
CA VAL A 298 3.77 -38.08 0.52
C VAL A 298 2.76 -38.99 1.22
N VAL A 299 2.05 -38.47 2.22
CA VAL A 299 0.85 -39.10 2.79
C VAL A 299 -0.34 -38.26 2.40
N LEU A 300 -1.21 -38.83 1.56
CA LEU A 300 -2.52 -38.31 1.19
C LEU A 300 -3.56 -38.76 2.22
N THR A 301 -4.40 -37.85 2.68
CA THR A 301 -5.75 -38.19 3.16
C THR A 301 -6.77 -37.25 2.55
N ALA A 302 -7.70 -37.84 1.82
CA ALA A 302 -8.86 -37.19 1.21
C ALA A 302 -10.05 -37.28 2.19
N VAL A 303 -10.81 -36.21 2.32
CA VAL A 303 -12.18 -36.27 2.83
C VAL A 303 -13.08 -35.45 1.90
N LEU A 304 -13.96 -36.18 1.23
CA LEU A 304 -15.08 -35.72 0.42
C LEU A 304 -16.22 -35.25 1.33
N THR A 305 -16.94 -34.21 0.91
CA THR A 305 -18.41 -34.16 1.01
C THR A 305 -18.94 -33.11 0.03
N THR A 306 -19.90 -33.51 -0.80
CA THR A 306 -20.63 -32.68 -1.76
C THR A 306 -22.13 -32.88 -1.58
N ALA A 307 -22.85 -31.78 -1.86
CA ALA A 307 -24.26 -31.67 -2.28
C ALA A 307 -25.30 -31.84 -1.15
N VAL A 308 -26.43 -31.10 -1.13
CA VAL A 308 -27.55 -31.18 -2.09
C VAL A 308 -28.64 -30.11 -1.73
N LEU A 309 -29.21 -29.41 -2.74
CA LEU A 309 -30.58 -28.80 -2.90
C LEU A 309 -31.03 -27.67 -1.93
N ARG A 310 -31.63 -26.49 -2.27
CA ARG A 310 -32.53 -25.99 -3.35
C ARG A 310 -33.72 -26.92 -3.61
N GLU A 311 -34.92 -26.70 -3.08
CA GLU A 311 -35.94 -25.77 -3.61
C GLU A 311 -37.28 -26.08 -2.90
N LEU A 312 -38.10 -25.08 -2.54
CA LEU A 312 -39.58 -25.10 -2.46
C LEU A 312 -39.99 -23.60 -2.45
N SER A 313 -40.49 -22.99 -3.53
CA SER A 313 -41.83 -23.10 -4.14
C SER A 313 -42.99 -23.03 -3.14
N GLY A 314 -43.68 -21.89 -3.14
CA GLY A 314 -44.96 -21.64 -2.47
C GLY A 314 -45.53 -20.29 -2.94
N SER A 315 -46.76 -20.33 -3.44
CA SER A 315 -47.41 -19.43 -4.40
C SER A 315 -48.18 -18.24 -3.77
N ASP A 316 -48.23 -17.10 -4.51
CA ASP A 316 -49.33 -16.15 -4.86
C ASP A 316 -50.64 -16.01 -4.01
N PRO A 317 -51.48 -14.95 -4.15
CA PRO A 317 -51.31 -13.60 -4.72
C PRO A 317 -52.06 -12.43 -3.97
N ALA A 318 -51.88 -11.20 -4.52
CA ALA A 318 -52.86 -10.12 -4.73
C ALA A 318 -53.29 -9.08 -3.65
N GLU A 319 -53.58 -7.89 -4.19
CA GLU A 319 -54.28 -6.69 -3.67
C GLU A 319 -53.46 -5.73 -2.79
N GLY A 320 -53.42 -4.41 -3.02
CA GLY A 320 -54.07 -3.52 -3.97
C GLY A 320 -53.74 -2.05 -3.63
N ALA A 321 -54.01 -1.14 -4.58
CA ALA A 321 -54.12 0.33 -4.45
C ALA A 321 -52.84 1.11 -4.05
N GLU A 322 -52.54 2.32 -4.53
CA GLU A 322 -53.15 3.26 -5.48
C GLU A 322 -52.08 4.31 -5.83
N GLN A 323 -52.17 4.88 -7.03
CA GLN A 323 -51.37 6.02 -7.49
C GLN A 323 -51.63 7.29 -6.67
N ALA A 324 -50.57 8.07 -6.45
CA ALA A 324 -50.68 9.53 -6.44
C ALA A 324 -49.45 10.14 -7.12
N VAL A 325 -49.68 10.67 -8.32
CA VAL A 325 -48.83 11.61 -9.04
C VAL A 325 -49.05 12.98 -8.44
N ALA A 326 -47.98 13.69 -8.04
CA ALA A 326 -48.01 15.13 -7.89
C ALA A 326 -46.64 15.73 -8.25
N GLU A 327 -46.76 16.87 -8.91
CA GLU A 327 -45.82 17.49 -9.84
C GLU A 327 -45.15 18.72 -9.19
N ALA A 328 -43.91 18.99 -9.62
CA ALA A 328 -43.17 20.26 -9.64
C ALA A 328 -43.37 21.32 -8.53
N GLY A 329 -42.27 21.64 -7.85
CA GLY A 329 -42.09 22.89 -7.11
C GLY A 329 -40.62 23.31 -7.11
N ALA A 330 -40.22 24.10 -8.10
CA ALA A 330 -38.90 24.74 -8.18
C ALA A 330 -38.79 25.86 -7.14
N ALA A 331 -37.72 25.85 -6.33
CA ALA A 331 -37.21 27.04 -5.65
C ALA A 331 -35.74 26.85 -5.23
N SER A 332 -34.84 27.60 -5.86
CA SER A 332 -33.53 27.94 -5.29
C SER A 332 -33.71 28.93 -4.15
N PRO A 333 -32.80 28.95 -3.17
CA PRO A 333 -32.05 30.19 -2.99
C PRO A 333 -30.56 30.02 -2.65
N SER A 334 -29.79 30.91 -3.27
CA SER A 334 -28.63 31.66 -2.79
C SER A 334 -27.74 31.09 -1.67
N ALA A 335 -26.50 30.84 -2.07
CA ALA A 335 -25.34 30.67 -1.20
C ALA A 335 -25.16 31.87 -0.26
N SER A 336 -25.14 31.57 1.05
CA SER A 336 -24.47 32.40 2.05
C SER A 336 -23.27 31.63 2.57
N SER A 337 -22.10 32.18 2.31
CA SER A 337 -20.83 31.76 2.90
C SER A 337 -20.88 31.98 4.42
N ALA A 338 -21.05 30.90 5.18
CA ALA A 338 -20.88 30.88 6.62
C ALA A 338 -19.56 30.18 6.97
N SER A 339 -18.74 30.82 7.82
CA SER A 339 -17.67 30.12 8.55
C SER A 339 -18.27 28.90 9.25
N PRO A 340 -17.56 27.75 9.32
CA PRO A 340 -18.13 26.54 9.89
C PRO A 340 -18.39 26.76 11.38
N ALA A 341 -19.66 26.91 11.73
CA ALA A 341 -20.12 26.75 13.10
C ALA A 341 -19.77 25.33 13.53
N SER A 342 -19.04 25.19 14.64
CA SER A 342 -18.64 23.88 15.16
C SER A 342 -19.89 23.12 15.61
N ALA A 343 -20.42 22.25 14.74
CA ALA A 343 -21.49 21.33 15.08
C ALA A 343 -21.09 20.43 16.27
N ALA A 344 -22.07 20.06 17.09
CA ALA A 344 -21.85 19.10 18.17
C ALA A 344 -21.38 17.75 17.60
N PRO A 345 -20.55 16.98 18.35
CA PRO A 345 -20.14 15.67 17.89
C PRO A 345 -21.32 14.69 17.87
N VAL A 346 -21.32 13.79 16.91
CA VAL A 346 -22.40 12.82 16.66
C VAL A 346 -22.02 11.45 17.20
N VAL A 347 -23.01 10.66 17.59
CA VAL A 347 -22.83 9.25 17.90
C VAL A 347 -23.41 8.40 16.77
N LEU A 348 -22.54 7.67 16.07
CA LEU A 348 -22.95 6.80 14.97
C LEU A 348 -23.54 5.49 15.52
N ARG A 349 -24.82 5.53 15.88
CA ARG A 349 -25.57 4.36 16.38
C ARG A 349 -26.19 3.58 15.22
N SER A 350 -25.78 2.32 15.08
CA SER A 350 -26.33 1.40 14.08
C SER A 350 -27.78 1.02 14.40
N ALA A 351 -28.72 1.34 13.51
CA ALA A 351 -30.13 0.98 13.64
C ALA A 351 -30.37 -0.54 13.61
N ALA A 352 -29.44 -1.32 13.04
CA ALA A 352 -29.59 -2.77 12.90
C ALA A 352 -29.34 -3.55 14.21
N ASN A 353 -28.51 -3.02 15.11
CA ASN A 353 -28.10 -3.74 16.32
C ASN A 353 -27.94 -2.84 17.57
N GLY A 354 -28.24 -1.54 17.44
CA GLY A 354 -28.17 -0.56 18.52
C GLY A 354 -26.76 -0.24 19.03
N ARG A 355 -25.70 -0.75 18.37
CA ARG A 355 -24.30 -0.56 18.77
C ARG A 355 -23.71 0.71 18.13
N CYS A 356 -22.71 1.29 18.80
CA CYS A 356 -22.08 2.52 18.36
C CYS A 356 -20.73 2.25 17.69
N VAL A 357 -20.41 3.04 16.66
CA VAL A 357 -19.06 3.03 16.06
C VAL A 357 -18.10 3.69 17.03
N THR A 358 -17.17 2.90 17.54
CA THR A 358 -16.15 3.32 18.50
C THR A 358 -14.81 3.36 17.80
N GLY A 359 -14.18 4.53 17.79
CA GLY A 359 -12.80 4.74 17.34
C GLY A 359 -11.91 4.81 18.58
N PRO A 360 -11.36 3.69 19.07
CA PRO A 360 -10.67 3.70 20.34
C PRO A 360 -9.44 4.59 20.20
N ALA A 361 -9.22 5.49 21.16
CA ALA A 361 -7.93 6.13 21.28
C ALA A 361 -6.90 5.04 21.58
N GLY A 362 -5.77 5.03 20.87
CA GLY A 362 -4.58 4.35 21.41
C GLY A 362 -4.29 4.91 22.81
N SER A 363 -3.45 4.27 23.61
CA SER A 363 -3.09 4.70 24.99
C SER A 363 -2.40 6.09 25.10
N ALA A 364 -2.56 6.95 24.11
CA ALA A 364 -1.97 8.27 23.90
C ALA A 364 -2.78 9.45 24.49
N ALA A 365 -3.91 9.21 25.14
CA ALA A 365 -4.79 10.27 25.63
C ALA A 365 -4.43 10.85 27.03
N SER A 366 -3.30 10.46 27.63
CA SER A 366 -2.78 11.14 28.83
C SER A 366 -1.65 12.12 28.45
N ASP A 367 -1.56 13.26 29.15
CA ASP A 367 -0.49 14.25 28.95
C ASP A 367 0.91 13.63 29.16
N GLU A 368 1.01 12.60 30.01
CA GLU A 368 2.21 11.79 30.20
C GLU A 368 2.52 10.89 28.98
N ALA A 369 1.50 10.38 28.29
CA ALA A 369 1.68 9.63 27.05
C ALA A 369 2.05 10.54 25.87
N GLN A 370 1.63 11.82 25.87
CA GLN A 370 2.12 12.81 24.92
C GLN A 370 3.60 13.16 25.14
N ALA A 371 4.09 13.15 26.38
CA ALA A 371 5.51 13.27 26.68
C ALA A 371 6.31 12.04 26.22
N GLN A 372 5.72 10.83 26.31
CA GLN A 372 6.34 9.59 25.82
C GLN A 372 6.24 9.43 24.29
N ALA A 373 5.21 9.96 23.64
CA ALA A 373 5.07 10.00 22.18
C ALA A 373 6.20 10.80 21.50
N ARG A 374 6.76 11.80 22.19
CA ARG A 374 7.96 12.54 21.75
C ARG A 374 9.22 11.66 21.70
N THR A 375 9.24 10.50 22.35
CA THR A 375 10.42 9.60 22.43
C THR A 375 10.24 8.26 21.71
N ARG A 376 9.01 7.77 21.51
CA ARG A 376 8.75 6.45 20.88
C ARG A 376 7.93 6.47 19.58
N GLY A 377 7.47 7.64 19.13
CA GLY A 377 6.60 7.76 17.96
C GLY A 377 5.12 7.44 18.29
N PRO A 378 4.17 7.88 17.45
CA PRO A 378 2.75 7.63 17.67
C PRO A 378 2.42 6.14 17.52
N VAL A 379 1.75 5.55 18.51
CA VAL A 379 1.15 4.22 18.34
C VAL A 379 -0.04 4.38 17.38
N PRO A 380 -0.15 3.59 16.29
CA PRO A 380 -1.30 3.64 15.40
C PRO A 380 -2.56 3.36 16.20
N ALA A 381 -3.57 4.22 16.04
CA ALA A 381 -4.84 3.99 16.70
C ALA A 381 -5.45 2.68 16.20
N PRO A 382 -6.06 1.90 17.10
CA PRO A 382 -6.76 0.69 16.72
C PRO A 382 -7.89 0.98 15.73
N ASP A 383 -8.19 -0.02 14.89
CA ASP A 383 -9.27 0.06 13.91
C ASP A 383 -10.61 0.35 14.61
N PRO A 384 -11.50 1.14 13.99
CA PRO A 384 -12.86 1.34 14.48
C PRO A 384 -13.62 0.02 14.64
N VAL A 385 -14.30 -0.14 15.76
CA VAL A 385 -15.11 -1.32 16.09
C VAL A 385 -16.53 -0.92 16.44
N LEU A 386 -17.42 -1.91 16.54
CA LEU A 386 -18.72 -1.70 17.17
C LEU A 386 -18.66 -2.07 18.65
N ALA A 387 -18.95 -1.12 19.54
CA ALA A 387 -19.09 -1.37 20.97
C ALA A 387 -20.53 -1.14 21.45
N ALA A 388 -20.81 -1.50 22.71
CA ALA A 388 -22.03 -1.05 23.36
C ALA A 388 -21.97 0.47 23.50
N CYS A 389 -23.09 1.16 23.29
CA CYS A 389 -23.11 2.60 23.38
C CYS A 389 -22.96 3.04 24.84
N ASP A 390 -21.90 3.77 25.16
CA ASP A 390 -21.61 4.32 26.49
C ASP A 390 -21.51 5.86 26.48
N GLY A 391 -21.51 6.48 25.29
CA GLY A 391 -21.42 7.93 25.13
C GLY A 391 -20.02 8.50 25.34
N GLY A 392 -19.01 7.64 25.47
CA GLY A 392 -17.60 8.03 25.62
C GLY A 392 -17.09 8.86 24.43
N GLU A 393 -16.02 9.62 24.65
CA GLU A 393 -15.39 10.45 23.61
C GLU A 393 -14.88 9.62 22.42
N ASP A 394 -14.61 8.33 22.61
CA ASP A 394 -14.22 7.39 21.56
C ASP A 394 -15.42 6.94 20.70
N GLN A 395 -16.66 7.25 21.11
CA GLN A 395 -17.89 7.04 20.33
C GLN A 395 -18.44 8.32 19.70
N GLN A 396 -17.83 9.46 20.01
CA GLN A 396 -18.22 10.78 19.53
C GLN A 396 -17.41 11.16 18.29
N TRP A 397 -18.09 11.58 17.23
CA TRP A 397 -17.51 11.90 15.94
C TRP A 397 -17.89 13.33 15.53
N ARG A 398 -16.91 14.22 15.45
CA ARG A 398 -17.13 15.56 14.89
C ARG A 398 -17.24 15.47 13.38
N VAL A 399 -18.30 16.05 12.82
CA VAL A 399 -18.50 16.17 11.37
C VAL A 399 -17.73 17.39 10.89
N VAL A 400 -16.90 17.20 9.85
CA VAL A 400 -16.21 18.30 9.18
C VAL A 400 -16.66 18.31 7.73
N ALA A 401 -17.31 19.39 7.32
CA ALA A 401 -17.73 19.60 5.94
C ALA A 401 -16.50 19.68 5.02
N LEU A 402 -16.58 19.00 3.88
CA LEU A 402 -15.62 19.00 2.79
C LEU A 402 -16.29 19.60 1.52
N GLU A 403 -15.55 19.61 0.42
CA GLU A 403 -16.09 20.00 -0.89
C GLU A 403 -17.16 19.01 -1.39
N ASP A 404 -18.00 19.44 -2.34
CA ASP A 404 -19.04 18.63 -2.99
C ASP A 404 -20.06 17.97 -2.03
N GLY A 405 -20.26 18.55 -0.85
CA GLY A 405 -21.19 18.04 0.17
C GLY A 405 -20.69 16.80 0.91
N ALA A 406 -19.43 16.40 0.70
CA ALA A 406 -18.81 15.33 1.47
C ALA A 406 -18.50 15.80 2.90
N VAL A 407 -18.36 14.83 3.81
CA VAL A 407 -17.97 15.05 5.20
C VAL A 407 -16.85 14.11 5.60
N ALA A 408 -15.94 14.61 6.44
CA ALA A 408 -15.02 13.81 7.22
C ALA A 408 -15.56 13.63 8.64
N LEU A 409 -15.27 12.48 9.25
CA LEU A 409 -15.69 12.16 10.61
C LEU A 409 -14.45 12.05 11.50
N VAL A 410 -14.27 13.00 12.41
CA VAL A 410 -13.13 13.07 13.34
C VAL A 410 -13.55 12.50 14.69
N ASN A 411 -12.90 11.44 15.15
CA ASN A 411 -13.15 10.89 16.48
C ASN A 411 -12.68 11.89 17.56
N VAL A 412 -13.51 12.14 18.57
CA VAL A 412 -13.19 13.13 19.63
C VAL A 412 -12.02 12.66 20.48
N ALA A 413 -12.00 11.39 20.91
CA ALA A 413 -10.92 10.87 21.75
C ALA A 413 -9.57 10.75 21.02
N SER A 414 -9.56 10.17 19.81
CA SER A 414 -8.32 9.90 19.07
C SER A 414 -7.83 11.12 18.26
N ARG A 415 -8.72 12.06 17.94
CA ARG A 415 -8.50 13.17 16.98
C ARG A 415 -8.08 12.69 15.59
N LEU A 416 -8.43 11.47 15.22
CA LEU A 416 -8.19 10.90 13.92
C LEU A 416 -9.48 10.80 13.12
N CYS A 417 -9.36 10.89 11.80
CA CYS A 417 -10.46 10.75 10.87
C CYS A 417 -10.74 9.27 10.58
N LEU A 418 -12.03 8.96 10.44
CA LEU A 418 -12.50 7.69 9.90
C LEU A 418 -12.03 7.56 8.45
N ASP A 419 -11.43 6.41 8.12
CA ASP A 419 -10.74 6.22 6.84
C ASP A 419 -10.99 4.80 6.31
N ILE A 420 -11.24 4.67 5.01
CA ILE A 420 -11.40 3.37 4.35
C ILE A 420 -10.01 2.72 4.19
N ALA A 421 -9.80 1.56 4.83
CA ALA A 421 -8.49 0.91 4.83
C ALA A 421 -8.10 0.30 3.47
N GLY A 422 -9.09 0.02 2.62
CA GLY A 422 -8.92 -0.66 1.34
C GLY A 422 -9.20 0.22 0.13
N GLU A 423 -9.61 -0.40 -0.96
CA GLU A 423 -9.66 0.16 -2.31
C GLU A 423 -11.00 0.83 -2.68
N ARG A 424 -11.77 1.32 -1.70
CA ARG A 424 -13.17 1.74 -1.88
C ARG A 424 -14.00 0.66 -2.58
N VAL A 425 -13.92 -0.57 -2.09
CA VAL A 425 -14.77 -1.69 -2.55
C VAL A 425 -15.52 -2.34 -1.41
N ALA A 426 -16.61 -3.03 -1.73
CA ALA A 426 -17.39 -3.75 -0.73
C ALA A 426 -16.55 -4.83 -0.05
N GLY A 427 -16.46 -4.77 1.28
CA GLY A 427 -15.67 -5.67 2.11
C GLY A 427 -14.45 -5.04 2.75
N ASP A 428 -14.04 -3.84 2.31
CA ASP A 428 -12.92 -3.12 2.89
C ASP A 428 -13.13 -2.83 4.37
N GLY A 429 -12.04 -2.90 5.14
CA GLY A 429 -12.04 -2.51 6.55
C GLY A 429 -12.08 -1.00 6.72
N MET A 430 -12.36 -0.56 7.95
CA MET A 430 -12.17 0.81 8.37
C MET A 430 -10.91 0.93 9.23
N GLN A 431 -10.26 2.07 9.17
CA GLN A 431 -9.13 2.44 10.02
C GLN A 431 -9.31 3.88 10.51
N GLN A 432 -8.44 4.32 11.42
CA GLN A 432 -8.34 5.72 11.83
C GLN A 432 -7.00 6.30 11.33
N ARG A 433 -7.03 7.50 10.74
CA ARG A 433 -5.82 8.19 10.27
C ARG A 433 -5.81 9.67 10.59
N PRO A 434 -4.63 10.33 10.58
CA PRO A 434 -4.57 11.77 10.58
C PRO A 434 -5.50 12.34 9.50
N CYS A 435 -6.23 13.38 9.86
CA CYS A 435 -7.28 13.95 9.04
C CYS A 435 -6.73 14.55 7.75
N ALA A 436 -7.23 14.08 6.62
CA ALA A 436 -6.69 14.38 5.31
C ALA A 436 -6.90 15.84 4.91
N ASN A 437 -8.04 16.42 5.30
CA ASN A 437 -8.38 17.83 5.13
C ASN A 437 -7.47 18.79 5.91
N GLU A 438 -6.77 18.31 6.95
CA GLU A 438 -5.77 19.09 7.70
C GLU A 438 -4.34 18.90 7.16
N GLN A 439 -4.17 18.06 6.12
CA GLN A 439 -2.88 17.72 5.55
C GLN A 439 -2.83 18.14 4.09
N ALA A 440 -1.92 19.06 3.76
CA ALA A 440 -1.65 19.45 2.37
C ALA A 440 -1.22 18.27 1.47
N ASP A 441 -0.81 17.13 2.05
CA ASP A 441 -0.21 16.00 1.35
C ASP A 441 -0.80 14.66 1.75
N ALA A 442 -2.04 14.66 2.22
CA ALA A 442 -2.70 13.43 2.61
C ALA A 442 -2.65 12.43 1.43
N PRO A 443 -2.12 11.21 1.62
CA PRO A 443 -2.28 10.17 0.61
C PRO A 443 -3.75 9.73 0.65
N PHE A 444 -4.41 9.77 -0.52
CA PHE A 444 -5.81 9.35 -0.72
C PHE A 444 -6.80 10.06 0.21
N PRO A 445 -6.92 11.40 0.16
CA PRO A 445 -7.91 12.14 0.96
C PRO A 445 -9.35 11.66 0.74
N GLU A 446 -9.64 11.17 -0.46
CA GLU A 446 -10.91 10.54 -0.83
C GLU A 446 -11.27 9.29 0.01
N ASP A 447 -10.35 8.70 0.77
CA ASP A 447 -10.67 7.58 1.70
C ASP A 447 -11.41 8.05 2.96
N GLN A 448 -11.42 9.36 3.24
CA GLN A 448 -12.02 9.99 4.42
C GLN A 448 -13.24 10.86 4.08
N ALA A 449 -13.66 10.87 2.82
CA ALA A 449 -14.76 11.67 2.31
C ALA A 449 -16.01 10.79 2.15
N PHE A 450 -17.03 11.08 2.96
CA PHE A 450 -18.30 10.36 2.97
C PHE A 450 -19.45 11.30 2.61
N LEU A 451 -20.48 10.80 1.92
CA LEU A 451 -21.74 11.49 1.72
C LEU A 451 -22.77 10.91 2.68
N ALA A 452 -23.46 11.75 3.47
CA ALA A 452 -24.60 11.27 4.23
C ALA A 452 -25.82 11.21 3.31
N GLN A 453 -26.42 10.03 3.17
CA GLN A 453 -27.61 9.83 2.34
C GLN A 453 -28.77 9.42 3.24
N ALA A 454 -29.87 10.17 3.20
CA ALA A 454 -31.09 9.83 3.91
C ALA A 454 -31.59 8.43 3.48
N ALA A 455 -31.95 7.59 4.46
CA ALA A 455 -32.22 6.16 4.26
C ALA A 455 -33.64 5.73 4.67
N GLY A 456 -34.57 6.69 4.81
CA GLY A 456 -35.91 6.50 5.41
C GLY A 456 -35.84 6.34 6.93
N ASP A 457 -36.97 6.55 7.63
CA ASP A 457 -37.15 6.35 9.09
C ASP A 457 -36.03 6.96 9.97
N ASP A 458 -35.95 8.30 10.04
CA ASP A 458 -35.00 9.05 10.90
C ASP A 458 -33.58 8.48 10.90
N ALA A 459 -33.12 8.02 9.72
CA ALA A 459 -31.82 7.38 9.59
C ALA A 459 -31.13 7.73 8.28
N PHE A 460 -29.80 7.61 8.28
CA PHE A 460 -28.95 7.90 7.13
C PHE A 460 -27.86 6.85 6.94
N ALA A 461 -27.27 6.79 5.76
CA ALA A 461 -26.10 5.97 5.45
C ALA A 461 -24.91 6.88 5.12
N LEU A 462 -23.71 6.47 5.52
CA LEU A 462 -22.46 7.13 5.14
C LEU A 462 -21.89 6.44 3.91
N VAL A 463 -22.09 7.05 2.75
CA VAL A 463 -21.72 6.53 1.43
C VAL A 463 -20.31 7.02 1.07
N CYS A 464 -19.52 6.22 0.37
CA CYS A 464 -18.23 6.70 -0.14
C CYS A 464 -18.45 7.74 -1.25
N GLN A 465 -17.83 8.92 -1.16
CA GLN A 465 -18.01 10.00 -2.13
C GLN A 465 -17.74 9.54 -3.58
N ASP A 466 -16.58 8.93 -3.81
CA ASP A 466 -16.12 8.54 -5.16
C ASP A 466 -16.67 7.19 -5.62
N ASN A 467 -17.37 6.46 -4.75
CA ASN A 467 -18.00 5.19 -5.08
C ASN A 467 -19.33 5.04 -4.34
N PRO A 468 -20.44 5.63 -4.85
CA PRO A 468 -21.72 5.59 -4.17
C PRO A 468 -22.37 4.20 -4.11
N ASP A 469 -21.81 3.22 -4.83
CA ASP A 469 -22.23 1.82 -4.75
C ASP A 469 -21.82 1.15 -3.44
N ILE A 470 -21.04 1.84 -2.59
CA ILE A 470 -20.65 1.36 -1.27
C ILE A 470 -20.89 2.38 -0.14
N ALA A 471 -21.27 1.86 1.02
CA ALA A 471 -21.49 2.62 2.24
C ALA A 471 -20.86 1.94 3.45
N LEU A 472 -20.64 2.72 4.50
CA LEU A 472 -20.24 2.22 5.80
C LEU A 472 -21.28 1.22 6.30
N GLY A 473 -20.81 0.07 6.74
CA GLY A 473 -21.68 -0.97 7.26
C GLY A 473 -20.96 -1.94 8.17
N VAL A 474 -21.64 -3.04 8.48
CA VAL A 474 -21.18 -4.02 9.47
C VAL A 474 -21.29 -5.42 8.90
N ARG A 475 -20.22 -6.21 9.04
CA ARG A 475 -20.22 -7.64 8.70
C ARG A 475 -19.44 -8.42 9.75
N SER A 476 -20.05 -9.46 10.30
CA SER A 476 -19.41 -10.33 11.31
C SER A 476 -18.86 -9.52 12.50
N GLY A 477 -19.62 -8.54 12.97
CA GLY A 477 -19.26 -7.68 14.11
C GLY A 477 -18.20 -6.61 13.85
N LYS A 478 -17.70 -6.48 12.60
CA LYS A 478 -16.67 -5.50 12.22
C LYS A 478 -17.25 -4.41 11.33
N VAL A 479 -16.81 -3.17 11.54
CA VAL A 479 -17.11 -2.01 10.68
C VAL A 479 -16.36 -2.17 9.36
N ARG A 480 -17.07 -2.11 8.23
CA ARG A 480 -16.55 -2.35 6.87
C ARG A 480 -17.38 -1.63 5.82
N MET A 481 -16.80 -1.40 4.64
CA MET A 481 -17.58 -0.97 3.47
C MET A 481 -18.49 -2.09 2.95
N ARG A 482 -19.70 -1.74 2.53
CA ARG A 482 -20.76 -2.65 2.08
C ARG A 482 -21.40 -2.12 0.81
N SER A 483 -21.83 -3.00 -0.08
CA SER A 483 -22.59 -2.59 -1.26
C SER A 483 -23.94 -1.98 -0.86
N THR A 484 -24.30 -0.85 -1.46
CA THR A 484 -25.59 -0.17 -1.30
C THR A 484 -26.71 -0.87 -2.08
N ALA A 485 -26.39 -1.50 -3.22
CA ALA A 485 -27.35 -2.23 -4.07
C ALA A 485 -27.96 -3.46 -3.40
N ALA A 486 -27.31 -4.04 -2.39
CA ALA A 486 -27.84 -5.17 -1.66
C ALA A 486 -28.76 -4.69 -0.54
N VAL A 487 -30.06 -4.64 -0.82
CA VAL A 487 -31.13 -4.25 0.11
C VAL A 487 -30.89 -4.84 1.52
N GLY A 488 -30.84 -3.97 2.53
CA GLY A 488 -30.69 -4.34 3.94
C GLY A 488 -29.26 -4.63 4.44
N LYS A 489 -28.21 -4.35 3.65
CA LYS A 489 -26.80 -4.64 4.05
C LYS A 489 -25.92 -3.43 4.36
N ALA A 490 -26.31 -2.22 4.00
CA ALA A 490 -25.71 -0.98 4.49
C ALA A 490 -26.24 -0.66 5.90
N VAL A 491 -25.40 -0.15 6.79
CA VAL A 491 -25.87 0.26 8.11
C VAL A 491 -26.57 1.60 7.97
N ARG A 492 -27.81 1.66 8.45
CA ARG A 492 -28.50 2.92 8.71
C ARG A 492 -28.08 3.39 10.11
N PHE A 493 -27.66 4.63 10.22
CA PHE A 493 -27.36 5.30 11.47
C PHE A 493 -28.56 6.13 11.88
N SER A 494 -28.96 6.01 13.15
CA SER A 494 -30.08 6.80 13.68
C SER A 494 -29.70 8.29 13.74
N LEU A 495 -30.68 9.15 13.44
CA LEU A 495 -30.64 10.59 13.69
C LEU A 495 -31.06 10.94 15.14
N ASP A 496 -31.45 9.95 15.96
CA ASP A 496 -31.80 10.15 17.37
C ASP A 496 -30.63 10.79 18.13
N GLY A 497 -30.85 12.02 18.61
CA GLY A 497 -29.83 12.79 19.35
C GLY A 497 -28.86 13.57 18.46
N VAL A 498 -29.09 13.62 17.14
CA VAL A 498 -28.41 14.54 16.21
C VAL A 498 -29.20 15.84 16.17
N ASP A 499 -28.56 16.96 16.51
CA ASP A 499 -29.22 18.28 16.45
C ASP A 499 -29.32 18.79 14.99
N ASP A 500 -30.22 19.76 14.76
CA ASP A 500 -30.45 20.34 13.42
C ASP A 500 -29.17 20.92 12.80
N THR A 501 -28.25 21.43 13.63
CA THR A 501 -26.97 21.98 13.15
C THR A 501 -26.09 20.88 12.58
N THR A 502 -26.08 19.73 13.23
CA THR A 502 -25.31 18.55 12.85
C THR A 502 -25.95 17.82 11.66
N ALA A 503 -27.29 17.74 11.62
CA ALA A 503 -28.02 17.24 10.45
C ALA A 503 -27.69 18.09 9.21
N ASN A 504 -27.73 19.42 9.33
CA ASN A 504 -27.30 20.33 8.28
C ASN A 504 -25.82 20.15 7.91
N ALA A 505 -24.93 19.90 8.88
CA ALA A 505 -23.52 19.64 8.62
C ALA A 505 -23.27 18.32 7.88
N LEU A 506 -24.16 17.33 8.05
CA LEU A 506 -24.18 16.09 7.29
C LEU A 506 -24.82 16.25 5.90
N GLY A 507 -25.52 17.36 5.66
CA GLY A 507 -26.29 17.59 4.42
C GLY A 507 -27.59 16.80 4.37
N LEU A 508 -28.22 16.54 5.53
CA LEU A 508 -29.46 15.78 5.68
C LEU A 508 -30.69 16.65 5.94
#